data_AF-A0A930EZV2-F1
#
_entry.id   AF-A0A930EZV2-F1
#
_cell.length_a   1.000
_cell.length_b   1.000
_cell.length_c   1.000
_cell.angle_alpha   90.00
_cell.angle_beta   90.00
_cell.angle_gamma   90.00
#
_symmetry.space_group_name_H-M   'P 1'
#
loop_
_entity.id
_entity.type
_entity.pdbx_description
1 polymer ?
#
loop_
_entity_poly.entity_id
_entity_poly.type
_entity_poly.pdbx_seq_one_letter_code
_entity_poly.pdbx_strand_id
1 'polypeptide(L)'
;MLIDKTYFKGDLLIPNLDEPNPDENTTAVNLDELIDKVEEEVLSFSFGVKMWLDFKAKYQEDSTNLPQNYKDLLHGKTYTSEANGSEETLVWKGLIQETKKESLLAYIVYVVYNMHNVTQTTAFGQTKIDTKVGTAVSISPKMARIYNDFIYQLYGGVRSDRSGLTLEGNPYWNLGRGIDYRGFKPTNGYVSLVRYLLDNVEDYPLFDANYLKFGGEITNEFGL
;
A
#
# COMPACT_ATOMS: atom_id res chain seq x y z
N MET A 1 -6.98 -13.51 -1.90
CA MET A 1 -6.93 -13.23 -0.46
C MET A 1 -5.58 -13.66 0.11
N LEU A 2 -4.71 -12.67 0.28
CA LEU A 2 -3.36 -12.76 0.81
C LEU A 2 -3.31 -12.51 2.33
N ILE A 3 -4.25 -11.72 2.85
CA ILE A 3 -4.38 -11.40 4.28
C ILE A 3 -5.75 -11.84 4.80
N ASP A 4 -5.87 -12.03 6.10
CA ASP A 4 -7.10 -12.41 6.78
C ASP A 4 -7.34 -11.55 8.03
N LYS A 5 -8.40 -11.85 8.78
CA LYS A 5 -8.75 -11.17 10.05
C LYS A 5 -7.62 -11.17 11.08
N THR A 6 -6.69 -12.13 11.02
CA THR A 6 -5.58 -12.26 11.99
C THR A 6 -4.52 -11.16 11.86
N TYR A 7 -4.54 -10.38 10.78
CA TYR A 7 -3.66 -9.23 10.57
C TYR A 7 -4.14 -7.96 11.27
N PHE A 8 -5.39 -7.92 11.76
CA PHE A 8 -5.98 -6.75 12.42
C PHE A 8 -5.83 -6.81 13.94
N LYS A 9 -4.59 -6.67 14.41
CA LYS A 9 -4.22 -6.70 15.83
C LYS A 9 -3.33 -5.51 16.21
N GLY A 10 -3.19 -5.26 17.52
CA GLY A 10 -2.31 -4.19 18.03
C GLY A 10 -2.73 -2.80 17.53
N ASP A 11 -1.85 -2.12 16.80
CA ASP A 11 -2.13 -0.79 16.24
C ASP A 11 -3.29 -0.79 15.22
N LEU A 12 -3.51 -1.92 14.53
CA LEU A 12 -4.59 -2.11 13.54
C LEU A 12 -5.79 -2.87 14.11
N LEU A 13 -5.98 -2.85 15.43
CA LEU A 13 -7.08 -3.56 16.08
C LEU A 13 -8.44 -3.13 15.53
N ILE A 14 -9.17 -4.10 14.99
CA ILE A 14 -10.61 -4.00 14.73
C ILE A 14 -11.31 -4.86 15.80
N PRO A 15 -12.19 -4.28 16.63
CA PRO A 15 -12.88 -5.04 17.67
C PRO A 15 -13.98 -5.93 17.08
N ASN A 16 -14.36 -6.97 17.82
CA ASN A 16 -15.52 -7.85 17.55
C ASN A 16 -15.48 -8.61 16.21
N LEU A 17 -14.29 -9.01 15.76
CA LEU A 17 -14.13 -9.80 14.54
C LEU A 17 -14.71 -11.22 14.62
N ASP A 18 -14.78 -11.78 15.83
CA ASP A 18 -15.23 -13.15 16.10
C ASP A 18 -16.63 -13.23 16.72
N GLU A 19 -17.27 -12.08 16.99
CA GLU A 19 -18.62 -12.07 17.55
C GLU A 19 -19.64 -12.29 16.42
N PRO A 20 -20.57 -13.27 16.57
CA PRO A 20 -21.65 -13.43 15.62
C PRO A 20 -22.49 -12.15 15.63
N ASN A 21 -22.43 -11.40 14.53
CA ASN A 21 -23.16 -10.16 14.41
C ASN A 21 -24.66 -10.51 14.34
N PRO A 22 -25.50 -10.11 15.31
CA PRO A 22 -26.94 -10.41 15.27
C PRO A 22 -27.66 -9.75 14.06
N ASP A 23 -26.97 -8.84 13.39
CA ASP A 23 -27.42 -7.99 12.29
C ASP A 23 -26.70 -8.34 10.97
N GLU A 24 -26.54 -9.63 10.62
CA GLU A 24 -25.93 -10.10 9.36
C GLU A 24 -26.52 -9.46 8.08
N ASN A 25 -27.70 -8.85 8.18
CA ASN A 25 -28.43 -8.22 7.08
C ASN A 25 -28.42 -6.68 7.07
N THR A 26 -27.70 -6.03 8.00
CA THR A 26 -27.69 -4.56 8.12
C THR A 26 -26.29 -4.00 8.22
N THR A 27 -25.83 -3.40 7.12
CA THR A 27 -24.87 -2.28 7.05
C THR A 27 -23.47 -2.48 7.64
N ALA A 28 -23.15 -3.61 8.25
CA ALA A 28 -21.80 -3.95 8.68
C ALA A 28 -20.96 -4.28 7.45
N VAL A 29 -19.87 -3.55 7.25
CA VAL A 29 -18.93 -3.81 6.17
C VAL A 29 -18.39 -5.23 6.33
N ASN A 30 -18.71 -6.13 5.37
CA ASN A 30 -18.12 -7.45 5.34
C ASN A 30 -16.60 -7.29 5.15
N LEU A 31 -15.84 -7.58 6.20
CA LEU A 31 -14.40 -7.35 6.21
C LEU A 31 -13.69 -8.22 5.17
N ASP A 32 -14.17 -9.44 4.92
CA ASP A 32 -13.56 -10.34 3.95
C ASP A 32 -13.73 -9.81 2.52
N GLU A 33 -14.93 -9.32 2.17
CA GLU A 33 -15.18 -8.63 0.89
C GLU A 33 -14.36 -7.34 0.75
N LEU A 34 -14.21 -6.59 1.83
CA LEU A 34 -13.39 -5.38 1.83
C LEU A 34 -11.92 -5.70 1.60
N ILE A 35 -11.41 -6.75 2.24
CA ILE A 35 -10.04 -7.23 2.03
C ILE A 35 -9.83 -7.57 0.56
N ASP A 36 -10.72 -8.38 -0.03
CA ASP A 36 -10.59 -8.79 -1.44
C ASP A 36 -10.62 -7.59 -2.39
N LYS A 37 -11.51 -6.62 -2.15
CA LYS A 37 -11.60 -5.41 -2.98
C LYS A 37 -10.34 -4.56 -2.88
N VAL A 38 -9.87 -4.28 -1.67
CA VAL A 38 -8.69 -3.41 -1.46
C VAL A 38 -7.41 -4.11 -1.94
N GLU A 39 -7.29 -5.42 -1.75
CA GLU A 39 -6.20 -6.24 -2.31
C GLU A 39 -6.16 -6.11 -3.84
N GLU A 40 -7.30 -6.26 -4.50
CA GLU A 40 -7.38 -6.10 -5.95
C GLU A 40 -7.02 -4.69 -6.41
N GLU A 41 -7.58 -3.64 -5.78
CA GLU A 41 -7.31 -2.26 -6.14
C GLU A 41 -5.82 -1.90 -5.97
N VAL A 42 -5.22 -2.24 -4.84
CA VAL A 42 -3.83 -1.88 -4.55
C VAL A 42 -2.85 -2.68 -5.38
N LEU A 43 -3.06 -3.98 -5.59
CA LEU A 43 -2.13 -4.81 -6.35
C LEU A 43 -2.26 -4.59 -7.85
N SER A 44 -3.48 -4.42 -8.37
CA SER A 44 -3.69 -4.06 -9.78
C SER A 44 -3.06 -2.71 -10.12
N PHE A 45 -3.12 -1.76 -9.18
CA PHE A 45 -2.47 -0.47 -9.28
C PHE A 45 -0.95 -0.58 -9.18
N SER A 46 -0.42 -1.32 -8.20
CA SER A 46 1.02 -1.40 -7.94
C SER A 46 1.79 -2.22 -8.99
N PHE A 47 1.21 -3.31 -9.48
CA PHE A 47 1.84 -4.21 -10.46
C PHE A 47 1.52 -3.81 -11.91
N GLY A 48 0.44 -3.07 -12.10
CA GLY A 48 -0.25 -2.98 -13.38
C GLY A 48 -1.17 -4.18 -13.62
N VAL A 49 -2.23 -3.94 -14.39
CA VAL A 49 -3.32 -4.91 -14.62
C VAL A 49 -2.82 -6.26 -15.14
N LYS A 50 -1.85 -6.28 -16.06
CA LYS A 50 -1.35 -7.51 -16.69
C LYS A 50 -0.64 -8.43 -15.69
N MET A 51 0.30 -7.87 -14.93
CA MET A 51 1.03 -8.61 -13.91
C MET A 51 0.10 -9.04 -12.77
N TRP A 52 -0.86 -8.20 -12.38
CA TRP A 52 -1.86 -8.57 -11.39
C TRP A 52 -2.71 -9.77 -11.82
N LEU A 53 -3.22 -9.78 -13.05
CA LEU A 53 -4.02 -10.90 -13.55
C LEU A 53 -3.22 -12.20 -13.62
N ASP A 54 -1.96 -12.16 -14.07
CA ASP A 54 -1.07 -13.33 -14.10
C ASP A 54 -0.79 -13.85 -12.68
N PHE A 55 -0.47 -12.94 -11.76
CA PHE A 55 -0.25 -13.28 -10.35
C PHE A 55 -1.51 -13.90 -9.72
N LYS A 56 -2.69 -13.26 -9.90
CA LYS A 56 -3.97 -13.73 -9.35
C LYS A 56 -4.31 -15.12 -9.86
N ALA A 57 -4.14 -15.37 -11.16
CA ALA A 57 -4.40 -16.68 -11.75
C ALA A 57 -3.50 -17.77 -11.16
N LYS A 58 -2.18 -17.51 -11.08
CA LYS A 58 -1.22 -18.46 -10.51
C LYS A 58 -1.45 -18.72 -9.03
N TYR A 59 -1.80 -17.69 -8.27
CA TYR A 59 -2.11 -17.80 -6.85
C TYR A 59 -3.37 -18.64 -6.59
N GLN A 60 -4.38 -18.52 -7.47
CA GLN A 60 -5.61 -19.31 -7.40
C GLN A 60 -5.42 -20.77 -7.83
N GLU A 61 -4.50 -21.03 -8.76
CA GLU A 61 -4.18 -22.38 -9.22
C GLU A 61 -3.38 -23.16 -8.17
N ASP A 62 -2.28 -22.59 -7.66
CA ASP A 62 -1.45 -23.20 -6.61
C ASP A 62 -0.69 -22.12 -5.82
N SER A 63 -1.25 -21.76 -4.66
CA SER A 63 -0.64 -20.79 -3.75
C SER A 63 0.68 -21.26 -3.12
N THR A 64 0.99 -22.56 -3.15
CA THR A 64 2.20 -23.15 -2.55
C THR A 64 3.34 -23.23 -3.56
N ASN A 65 3.01 -23.46 -4.84
CA ASN A 65 3.99 -23.62 -5.91
C ASN A 65 4.06 -22.43 -6.88
N LEU A 66 4.10 -21.23 -6.32
CA LEU A 66 4.34 -20.02 -7.11
C LEU A 66 5.77 -19.99 -7.69
N PRO A 67 5.95 -19.37 -8.87
CA PRO A 67 7.26 -18.98 -9.38
C PRO A 67 8.10 -18.21 -8.34
N GLN A 68 9.43 -18.39 -8.38
CA GLN A 68 10.32 -17.86 -7.34
C GLN A 68 10.24 -16.33 -7.23
N ASN A 69 10.10 -15.61 -8.34
CA ASN A 69 9.89 -14.17 -8.33
C ASN A 69 8.65 -13.77 -7.51
N TYR A 70 7.51 -14.45 -7.69
CA TYR A 70 6.32 -14.18 -6.88
C TYR A 70 6.44 -14.61 -5.42
N LYS A 71 7.22 -15.66 -5.12
CA LYS A 71 7.55 -16.03 -3.74
C LYS A 71 8.39 -14.95 -3.06
N ASP A 72 9.41 -14.44 -3.75
CA ASP A 72 10.27 -13.36 -3.29
C ASP A 72 9.48 -12.05 -3.09
N LEU A 73 8.51 -11.78 -3.96
CA LEU A 73 7.59 -10.65 -3.85
C LEU A 73 6.69 -10.76 -2.60
N LEU A 74 6.16 -11.96 -2.33
CA LEU A 74 5.26 -12.21 -1.21
C LEU A 74 5.97 -12.18 0.14
N HIS A 75 7.07 -12.92 0.28
CA HIS A 75 7.73 -13.15 1.56
C HIS A 75 8.96 -12.26 1.80
N GLY A 76 9.39 -11.52 0.78
CA GLY A 76 10.56 -10.66 0.86
C GLY A 76 11.83 -11.35 0.38
N LYS A 77 12.83 -10.54 0.05
CA LYS A 77 14.13 -10.98 -0.43
C LYS A 77 15.19 -9.93 -0.10
N THR A 78 16.38 -10.40 0.25
CA THR A 78 17.59 -9.58 0.26
C THR A 78 18.26 -9.67 -1.10
N TYR A 79 18.52 -8.54 -1.73
CA TYR A 79 19.16 -8.45 -3.04
C TYR A 79 20.22 -7.35 -3.07
N THR A 80 21.18 -7.48 -3.96
CA THR A 80 22.20 -6.47 -4.20
C THR A 80 21.79 -5.66 -5.42
N SER A 81 21.71 -4.33 -5.28
CA SER A 81 21.51 -3.43 -6.40
C SER A 81 22.74 -2.57 -6.57
N GLU A 82 23.20 -2.44 -7.81
CA GLU A 82 24.17 -1.42 -8.16
C GLU A 82 23.43 -0.08 -8.29
N ALA A 83 23.62 0.81 -7.32
CA ALA A 83 23.13 2.17 -7.39
C ALA A 83 24.33 3.13 -7.35
N ASN A 84 24.49 3.93 -8.40
CA ASN A 84 25.57 4.92 -8.53
C ASN A 84 27.00 4.36 -8.41
N GLY A 85 27.24 3.14 -8.90
CA GLY A 85 28.58 2.52 -8.91
C GLY A 85 29.05 1.96 -7.57
N SER A 86 28.15 1.82 -6.59
CA SER A 86 28.37 1.09 -5.34
C SER A 86 27.32 -0.01 -5.17
N GLU A 87 27.76 -1.20 -4.78
CA GLU A 87 26.88 -2.30 -4.40
C GLU A 87 26.20 -1.98 -3.06
N GLU A 88 24.89 -1.80 -3.08
CA GLU A 88 24.08 -1.63 -1.88
C GLU A 88 23.27 -2.91 -1.63
N THR A 89 23.37 -3.46 -0.41
CA THR A 89 22.51 -4.58 0.01
C THR A 89 21.16 -4.02 0.44
N LEU A 90 20.12 -4.40 -0.31
CA LEU A 90 18.75 -3.96 -0.13
C LEU A 90 17.87 -5.12 0.33
N VAL A 91 16.86 -4.83 1.14
CA VAL A 91 15.95 -5.80 1.75
C VAL A 91 14.52 -5.40 1.44
N TRP A 92 13.85 -6.23 0.65
CA TRP A 92 12.40 -6.19 0.50
C TRP A 92 11.76 -7.03 1.62
N LYS A 93 10.80 -6.44 2.35
CA LYS A 93 10.16 -7.09 3.51
C LYS A 93 9.09 -8.11 3.14
N GLY A 94 8.66 -8.14 1.88
CA GLY A 94 7.51 -8.92 1.45
C GLY A 94 6.19 -8.16 1.57
N LEU A 95 5.22 -8.56 0.76
CA LEU A 95 3.82 -8.12 0.91
C LEU A 95 3.19 -8.65 2.19
N ILE A 96 3.63 -9.84 2.62
CA ILE A 96 3.08 -10.56 3.77
C ILE A 96 4.23 -10.99 4.68
N GLN A 97 4.15 -10.59 5.95
CA GLN A 97 5.03 -11.09 7.00
C GLN A 97 4.24 -11.99 7.92
N GLU A 98 4.23 -13.30 7.63
CA GLU A 98 3.41 -14.28 8.37
C GLU A 98 3.75 -14.34 9.87
N THR A 99 5.04 -14.27 10.23
CA THR A 99 5.51 -14.36 11.62
C THR A 99 5.00 -13.22 12.48
N LYS A 100 4.98 -12.00 11.94
CA LYS A 100 4.50 -10.81 12.66
C LYS A 100 3.02 -10.55 12.44
N LYS A 101 2.43 -11.13 11.38
CA LYS A 101 1.12 -10.77 10.81
C LYS A 101 1.05 -9.29 10.48
N GLU A 102 2.05 -8.82 9.76
CA GLU A 102 2.12 -7.46 9.22
C GLU A 102 2.04 -7.53 7.70
N SER A 103 1.27 -6.63 7.09
CA SER A 103 1.16 -6.52 5.64
C SER A 103 0.87 -5.08 5.24
N LEU A 104 1.40 -4.67 4.10
CA LEU A 104 1.08 -3.40 3.45
C LEU A 104 -0.44 -3.28 3.20
N LEU A 105 -1.09 -4.39 2.82
CA LEU A 105 -2.53 -4.43 2.56
C LEU A 105 -3.37 -4.21 3.83
N ALA A 106 -2.90 -4.68 4.98
CA ALA A 106 -3.63 -4.54 6.24
C ALA A 106 -3.76 -3.06 6.67
N TYR A 107 -2.74 -2.23 6.41
CA TYR A 107 -2.78 -0.80 6.75
C TYR A 107 -3.87 -0.06 5.98
N ILE A 108 -3.97 -0.29 4.67
CA ILE A 108 -4.96 0.37 3.83
C ILE A 108 -6.37 -0.18 4.08
N VAL A 109 -6.53 -1.50 4.26
CA VAL A 109 -7.84 -2.09 4.63
C VAL A 109 -8.34 -1.48 5.95
N TYR A 110 -7.46 -1.32 6.95
CA TYR A 110 -7.83 -0.68 8.21
C TYR A 110 -8.33 0.76 7.99
N VAL A 111 -7.66 1.57 7.16
CA VAL A 111 -8.08 2.94 6.87
C VAL A 111 -9.44 2.96 6.17
N VAL A 112 -9.62 2.16 5.12
CA VAL A 112 -10.87 2.10 4.36
C VAL A 112 -12.02 1.58 5.22
N TYR A 113 -11.78 0.55 6.04
CA TYR A 113 -12.76 0.04 7.00
C TYR A 113 -13.25 1.12 7.96
N ASN A 114 -12.32 1.89 8.54
CA ASN A 114 -12.69 2.96 9.46
C ASN A 114 -13.41 4.11 8.74
N MET A 115 -13.07 4.42 7.49
CA MET A 115 -13.77 5.42 6.67
C MET A 115 -15.23 5.03 6.42
N HIS A 116 -15.50 3.76 6.10
CA HIS A 116 -16.88 3.28 5.91
C HIS A 116 -17.70 3.28 7.20
N ASN A 117 -17.06 3.06 8.35
CA ASN A 117 -17.73 2.98 9.65
C ASN A 117 -17.85 4.34 10.38
N VAL A 118 -17.41 5.46 9.78
CA VAL A 118 -17.61 6.81 10.35
C VAL A 118 -19.10 7.17 10.47
N THR A 119 -19.90 6.73 9.50
CA THR A 119 -21.34 6.99 9.42
C THR A 119 -22.10 5.69 9.25
N GLN A 120 -23.28 5.59 9.87
CA GLN A 120 -24.18 4.47 9.65
C GLN A 120 -25.35 4.89 8.77
N THR A 121 -25.64 4.09 7.75
CA THR A 121 -26.83 4.28 6.92
C THR A 121 -28.02 3.68 7.65
N THR A 122 -28.99 4.52 8.01
CA THR A 122 -30.28 4.09 8.57
C THR A 122 -31.39 4.26 7.53
N ALA A 123 -32.57 3.69 7.78
CA ALA A 123 -33.75 3.86 6.92
C ALA A 123 -34.13 5.34 6.66
N PHE A 124 -33.68 6.27 7.50
CA PHE A 124 -33.97 7.69 7.42
C PHE A 124 -32.77 8.54 6.96
N GLY A 125 -31.67 7.91 6.52
CA GLY A 125 -30.47 8.59 6.01
C GLY A 125 -29.19 8.26 6.80
N GLN A 126 -28.12 9.01 6.53
CA GLN A 126 -26.83 8.86 7.21
C GLN A 126 -26.91 9.45 8.62
N THR A 127 -26.60 8.63 9.63
CA THR A 127 -26.57 9.06 11.03
C THR A 127 -25.20 8.79 11.63
N LYS A 128 -24.76 9.69 12.51
CA LYS A 128 -23.58 9.45 13.35
C LYS A 128 -23.95 8.47 14.46
N ILE A 129 -23.01 7.58 14.81
CA ILE A 129 -23.17 6.68 15.95
C ILE A 129 -23.28 7.49 17.24
N ASP A 130 -24.39 7.34 17.95
CA ASP A 130 -24.60 7.94 19.27
C ASP A 130 -24.10 6.98 20.36
N THR A 131 -22.98 7.30 20.98
CA THR A 131 -22.34 6.46 22.00
C THR A 131 -22.93 6.76 23.39
N LYS A 132 -23.70 5.81 23.96
CA LYS A 132 -24.27 5.93 25.31
C LYS A 132 -23.22 5.91 26.44
N VAL A 133 -22.07 5.29 26.19
CA VAL A 133 -20.94 5.21 27.13
C VAL A 133 -19.65 5.42 26.33
N GLY A 134 -19.06 6.61 26.45
CA GLY A 134 -17.81 6.98 25.79
C GLY A 134 -17.82 8.38 25.20
N THR A 135 -16.67 9.05 25.20
CA THR A 135 -16.50 10.36 24.54
C THR A 135 -16.07 10.14 23.10
N ALA A 136 -16.77 10.74 22.14
CA ALA A 136 -16.35 10.71 20.75
C ALA A 136 -15.03 11.48 20.57
N VAL A 137 -13.98 10.78 20.16
CA VAL A 137 -12.67 11.36 19.83
C VAL A 137 -12.39 11.16 18.34
N SER A 138 -11.71 12.10 17.71
CA SER A 138 -11.33 11.99 16.29
C SER A 138 -10.31 10.87 16.08
N ILE A 139 -10.64 9.89 15.24
CA ILE A 139 -9.72 8.83 14.80
C ILE A 139 -8.74 9.30 13.72
N SER A 140 -8.95 10.51 13.17
CA SER A 140 -8.19 11.08 12.05
C SER A 140 -6.66 11.05 12.24
N PRO A 141 -6.09 11.41 13.40
CA PRO A 141 -4.63 11.35 13.59
C PRO A 141 -4.06 9.94 13.49
N LYS A 142 -4.81 8.93 13.98
CA LYS A 142 -4.41 7.52 13.91
C LYS A 142 -4.48 7.02 12.47
N MET A 143 -5.56 7.33 11.75
CA MET A 143 -5.71 6.95 10.33
C MET A 143 -4.64 7.62 9.46
N ALA A 144 -4.36 8.91 9.67
CA ALA A 144 -3.33 9.62 8.92
C ALA A 144 -1.94 9.00 9.13
N ARG A 145 -1.60 8.62 10.37
CA ARG A 145 -0.35 7.90 10.66
C ARG A 145 -0.27 6.58 9.90
N ILE A 146 -1.30 5.74 9.99
CA ILE A 146 -1.34 4.42 9.34
C ILE A 146 -1.31 4.55 7.82
N TYR A 147 -2.00 5.53 7.26
CA TYR A 147 -1.96 5.82 5.82
C TYR A 147 -0.56 6.27 5.37
N ASN A 148 0.11 7.10 6.16
CA ASN A 148 1.50 7.50 5.87
C ASN A 148 2.45 6.29 5.92
N ASP A 149 2.26 5.37 6.86
CA ASP A 149 3.02 4.12 6.95
C ASP A 149 2.80 3.23 5.70
N PHE A 150 1.55 3.15 5.22
CA PHE A 150 1.21 2.50 3.95
C PHE A 150 1.94 3.13 2.76
N ILE A 151 1.85 4.46 2.60
CA ILE A 151 2.53 5.20 1.52
C ILE A 151 4.04 5.02 1.60
N TYR A 152 4.61 5.00 2.81
CA TYR A 152 6.04 4.78 3.02
C TYR A 152 6.47 3.40 2.51
N GLN A 153 5.70 2.34 2.81
CA GLN A 153 6.00 0.99 2.34
C GLN A 153 5.73 0.79 0.85
N LEU A 154 4.76 1.51 0.28
CA LEU A 154 4.41 1.43 -1.14
C LEU A 154 5.44 2.17 -2.01
N TYR A 155 5.67 3.45 -1.75
CA TYR A 155 6.47 4.33 -2.61
C TYR A 155 7.88 4.63 -2.08
N GLY A 156 8.19 4.35 -0.82
CA GLY A 156 9.53 4.56 -0.25
C GLY A 156 9.68 5.86 0.53
N GLY A 157 8.56 6.36 1.07
CA GLY A 157 8.46 7.63 1.78
C GLY A 157 8.18 8.80 0.86
N VAL A 158 7.95 9.95 1.49
CA VAL A 158 7.91 11.26 0.82
C VAL A 158 9.01 12.08 1.47
N ARG A 159 9.97 12.63 0.72
CA ARG A 159 10.88 13.62 1.30
C ARG A 159 10.00 14.84 1.63
N SER A 160 9.78 15.08 2.92
CA SER A 160 8.81 16.07 3.40
C SER A 160 9.21 17.52 3.08
N ASP A 161 10.50 17.78 2.87
CA ASP A 161 11.00 19.14 2.61
C ASP A 161 11.71 19.20 1.26
N ARG A 162 10.97 19.59 0.21
CA ARG A 162 11.55 19.96 -1.09
C ARG A 162 12.48 21.17 -0.94
N SER A 163 13.63 21.17 -1.61
CA SER A 163 14.49 22.35 -1.65
C SER A 163 13.95 23.44 -2.58
N GLY A 164 13.07 23.08 -3.51
CA GLY A 164 12.37 24.00 -4.41
C GLY A 164 11.57 23.28 -5.48
N LEU A 165 11.07 24.03 -6.46
CA LEU A 165 10.44 23.54 -7.69
C LEU A 165 11.28 24.00 -8.89
N THR A 166 11.37 23.18 -9.94
CA THR A 166 11.95 23.59 -11.22
C THR A 166 11.05 24.60 -11.93
N LEU A 167 11.56 25.24 -12.99
CA LEU A 167 10.76 26.09 -13.89
C LEU A 167 9.55 25.36 -14.49
N GLU A 168 9.63 24.03 -14.61
CA GLU A 168 8.57 23.15 -15.09
C GLU A 168 7.61 22.70 -13.97
N GLY A 169 7.81 23.15 -12.74
CA GLY A 169 6.97 22.81 -11.58
C GLY A 169 7.32 21.50 -10.87
N ASN A 170 8.40 20.82 -11.26
CA ASN A 170 8.81 19.56 -10.65
C ASN A 170 9.60 19.78 -9.34
N PRO A 171 9.34 19.05 -8.25
CA PRO A 171 10.08 19.20 -7.01
C PRO A 171 11.54 18.72 -7.16
N TYR A 172 12.48 19.43 -6.52
CA TYR A 172 13.90 19.02 -6.46
C TYR A 172 14.47 19.12 -5.05
N TRP A 173 15.55 18.38 -4.81
CA TRP A 173 16.33 18.41 -3.57
C TRP A 173 17.77 18.82 -3.83
N ASN A 174 18.23 19.86 -3.14
CA ASN A 174 19.61 20.31 -3.20
C ASN A 174 20.43 19.54 -2.16
N LEU A 175 21.32 18.67 -2.63
CA LEU A 175 22.16 17.83 -1.78
C LEU A 175 23.52 18.49 -1.46
N GLY A 176 23.72 19.76 -1.82
CA GLY A 176 24.98 20.49 -1.67
C GLY A 176 26.12 20.01 -2.60
N ARG A 177 25.91 18.92 -3.34
CA ARG A 177 26.86 18.33 -4.32
C ARG A 177 26.21 18.03 -5.68
N GLY A 178 24.93 18.35 -5.83
CA GLY A 178 24.12 18.07 -7.02
C GLY A 178 22.63 18.33 -6.74
N ILE A 179 21.86 18.43 -7.82
CA ILE A 179 20.41 18.57 -7.76
C ILE A 179 19.80 17.21 -8.06
N ASP A 180 19.08 16.69 -7.07
CA ASP A 180 18.35 15.44 -7.18
C ASP A 180 16.91 15.74 -7.58
N TYR A 181 16.57 15.33 -8.80
CA TYR A 181 15.23 15.45 -9.39
C TYR A 181 14.39 14.18 -9.21
N ARG A 182 15.00 13.11 -8.68
CA ARG A 182 14.39 11.78 -8.50
C ARG A 182 14.65 11.36 -7.06
N GLY A 183 14.01 12.04 -6.11
CA GLY A 183 14.23 11.78 -4.70
C GLY A 183 14.07 10.30 -4.35
N PHE A 184 15.12 9.69 -3.82
CA PHE A 184 15.16 8.91 -2.56
C PHE A 184 16.51 8.19 -2.39
N LYS A 185 17.08 8.25 -1.17
CA LYS A 185 17.95 7.18 -0.63
C LYS A 185 17.38 6.72 0.71
N PRO A 186 16.88 5.48 0.82
CA PRO A 186 16.67 4.84 2.11
C PRO A 186 18.05 4.55 2.74
N THR A 187 18.36 5.14 3.90
CA THR A 187 19.63 4.90 4.61
C THR A 187 19.67 3.57 5.38
N ASN A 188 18.56 2.82 5.44
CA ASN A 188 18.41 1.65 6.33
C ASN A 188 18.39 0.31 5.57
N GLY A 189 18.70 0.29 4.27
CA GLY A 189 18.70 -0.93 3.46
C GLY A 189 17.32 -1.51 3.13
N TYR A 190 16.23 -1.07 3.76
CA TYR A 190 14.87 -1.50 3.41
C TYR A 190 14.32 -0.72 2.22
N VAL A 191 13.67 -1.42 1.29
CA VAL A 191 13.06 -0.84 0.10
C VAL A 191 11.54 -0.92 0.13
N SER A 192 10.91 -0.03 -0.62
CA SER A 192 9.46 -0.05 -0.88
C SER A 192 9.10 -1.05 -1.97
N LEU A 193 7.80 -1.39 -2.07
CA LEU A 193 7.30 -2.32 -3.08
C LEU A 193 7.67 -1.84 -4.49
N VAL A 194 7.45 -0.57 -4.76
CA VAL A 194 7.68 0.03 -6.08
C VAL A 194 9.17 0.04 -6.42
N ARG A 195 10.02 0.40 -5.44
CA ARG A 195 11.47 0.36 -5.63
C ARG A 195 11.95 -1.06 -5.91
N TYR A 196 11.45 -2.04 -5.16
CA TYR A 196 11.78 -3.44 -5.36
C TYR A 196 11.41 -3.92 -6.77
N LEU A 197 10.21 -3.61 -7.26
CA LEU A 197 9.76 -3.97 -8.61
C LEU A 197 10.60 -3.29 -9.70
N LEU A 198 10.97 -2.01 -9.51
CA LEU A 198 11.82 -1.26 -10.43
C LEU A 198 13.28 -1.74 -10.45
N ASP A 199 13.80 -2.20 -9.32
CA ASP A 199 15.17 -2.74 -9.27
C ASP A 199 15.25 -4.15 -9.88
N ASN A 200 14.14 -4.90 -9.87
CA ASN A 200 14.08 -6.29 -10.35
C ASN A 200 13.19 -6.43 -11.60
N VAL A 201 13.13 -5.41 -12.46
CA VAL A 201 12.24 -5.39 -13.65
C VAL A 201 12.47 -6.59 -14.57
N GLU A 202 13.71 -7.06 -14.67
CA GLU A 202 14.06 -8.23 -15.48
C GLU A 202 13.35 -9.51 -15.02
N ASP A 203 13.10 -9.65 -13.72
CA ASP A 203 12.37 -10.78 -13.13
C ASP A 203 10.84 -10.66 -13.29
N TYR A 204 10.35 -9.48 -13.70
CA TYR A 204 8.92 -9.18 -13.86
C TYR A 204 8.61 -8.60 -15.24
N PRO A 205 8.64 -9.40 -16.32
CA PRO A 205 8.44 -8.92 -17.69
C PRO A 205 7.03 -8.36 -17.96
N LEU A 206 6.04 -8.72 -17.12
CA LEU A 206 4.66 -8.23 -17.22
C LEU A 206 4.40 -6.96 -16.40
N PHE A 207 5.39 -6.52 -15.60
CA PHE A 207 5.29 -5.31 -14.79
C PHE A 207 5.21 -4.08 -15.70
N ASP A 208 4.18 -3.25 -15.51
CA ASP A 208 4.11 -1.97 -16.23
C ASP A 208 5.03 -0.97 -15.53
N ALA A 209 6.32 -0.97 -15.93
CA ALA A 209 7.32 -0.04 -15.43
C ALA A 209 7.05 1.43 -15.81
N ASN A 210 6.04 1.71 -16.64
CA ASN A 210 5.59 3.08 -16.93
C ASN A 210 4.83 3.66 -15.74
N TYR A 211 5.61 4.02 -14.73
CA TYR A 211 5.14 4.74 -13.55
C TYR A 211 4.59 6.15 -13.88
N LEU A 212 4.74 6.62 -15.12
CA LEU A 212 4.19 7.87 -15.63
C LEU A 212 2.69 7.82 -15.98
N LYS A 213 2.03 6.66 -15.89
CA LYS A 213 0.56 6.58 -15.89
C LYS A 213 -0.06 6.86 -14.51
N PHE A 214 0.75 7.03 -13.46
CA PHE A 214 0.34 7.34 -12.08
C PHE A 214 -0.03 8.83 -11.88
N GLY A 215 -0.74 9.35 -12.86
CA GLY A 215 -1.03 10.73 -13.16
C GLY A 215 -1.22 10.75 -14.67
N GLY A 216 -2.34 11.26 -15.17
CA GLY A 216 -2.45 11.50 -16.62
C GLY A 216 -1.21 12.25 -17.10
N GLU A 217 -0.90 12.15 -18.38
CA GLU A 217 -0.07 13.18 -19.01
C GLU A 217 -0.56 14.52 -18.43
N ILE A 218 0.29 15.24 -17.69
CA ILE A 218 -0.01 16.62 -17.36
C ILE A 218 0.17 17.34 -18.68
N THR A 219 -0.83 17.23 -19.54
CA THR A 219 -1.06 18.23 -20.55
C THR A 219 -1.29 19.50 -19.77
N ASN A 220 -0.35 20.43 -19.89
CA ASN A 220 -0.64 21.82 -19.61
C ASN A 220 -1.83 22.27 -20.49
N GLU A 221 -2.33 23.48 -20.26
CA GLU A 221 -3.43 24.08 -21.03
C GLU A 221 -3.16 24.17 -22.55
N PHE A 222 -1.98 23.76 -23.02
CA PHE A 222 -1.54 23.76 -24.40
C PHE A 222 -1.34 22.37 -25.03
N GLY A 223 -1.56 21.27 -24.31
CA GLY A 223 -1.61 19.92 -24.89
C GLY A 223 -0.32 19.45 -25.60
N LEU A 224 0.85 19.64 -24.97
CA LEU A 224 2.16 19.14 -25.43
C LEU A 224 2.85 18.30 -24.35
#